data_AF-A0AAN8Y1A9-F1
#
_entry.id   AF-A0AAN8Y1A9-F1
#
_cell.length_a   1.000
_cell.length_b   1.000
_cell.length_c   1.000
_cell.angle_alpha   90.00
_cell.angle_beta   90.00
_cell.angle_gamma   90.00
#
_symmetry.space_group_name_H-M   'P 1'
#
loop_
_entity.id
_entity.type
_entity.pdbx_description
1 polymer ?
#
loop_
_entity_poly.entity_id
_entity_poly.type
_entity_poly.pdbx_seq_one_letter_code
_entity_poly.pdbx_strand_id
1 'polypeptide(L)'
;MKILEANAGALTNFEVLDFLRSRGAGRDPTRVIVSIAPSEFKVYDYLEQTAACNQTRQVIGELMGKCKSIRLEKCKCIILEKCECIKLKKDEMVNIINIRPSSLVELYPILRKYDAYLGEAAETMEELVENVVQLLPPSPTQMQSEEGTATDEKEAPDEEKMEAAPEVDTKV
;
A
#
# COMPACT_ATOMS: atom_id res chain seq x y z
N MET A 1 -24.22 -25.39 4.20
CA MET A 1 -24.28 -24.01 3.65
C MET A 1 -24.41 -24.07 2.13
N LYS A 2 -25.11 -23.11 1.52
CA LYS A 2 -25.10 -22.88 0.06
C LYS A 2 -24.54 -21.47 -0.18
N ILE A 3 -23.68 -21.32 -1.18
CA ILE A 3 -23.13 -20.02 -1.59
C ILE A 3 -24.12 -19.39 -2.57
N LEU A 4 -24.57 -18.18 -2.28
CA LEU A 4 -25.52 -17.45 -3.14
C LEU A 4 -24.79 -16.64 -4.23
N GLU A 5 -23.67 -16.02 -3.88
CA GLU A 5 -22.83 -15.24 -4.78
C GLU A 5 -21.37 -15.42 -4.38
N ALA A 6 -20.51 -15.78 -5.35
CA ALA A 6 -19.09 -16.01 -5.06
C ALA A 6 -18.29 -14.70 -4.90
N ASN A 7 -18.66 -13.66 -5.64
CA ASN A 7 -17.94 -12.39 -5.71
C ASN A 7 -18.90 -11.19 -5.59
N ALA A 8 -19.37 -10.90 -4.38
CA ALA A 8 -20.32 -9.81 -4.13
C ALA A 8 -19.70 -8.40 -4.29
N GLY A 9 -18.37 -8.29 -4.23
CA GLY A 9 -17.66 -7.03 -4.39
C GLY A 9 -16.23 -7.09 -3.87
N ALA A 10 -15.43 -6.10 -4.27
CA ALA A 10 -14.09 -5.88 -3.74
C ALA A 10 -14.16 -4.99 -2.50
N LEU A 11 -13.36 -5.31 -1.49
CA LEU A 11 -13.17 -4.49 -0.29
C LEU A 11 -11.79 -3.85 -0.33
N THR A 12 -11.71 -2.62 0.16
CA THR A 12 -10.43 -1.95 0.41
C THR A 12 -9.77 -2.53 1.67
N ASN A 13 -8.45 -2.42 1.74
CA ASN A 13 -7.67 -2.79 2.91
C ASN A 13 -8.15 -2.05 4.17
N PHE A 14 -8.55 -0.78 4.02
CA PHE A 14 -9.14 0.00 5.11
C PHE A 14 -10.45 -0.61 5.61
N GLU A 15 -11.38 -0.98 4.72
CA GLU A 15 -12.67 -1.55 5.15
C GLU A 15 -12.50 -2.87 5.90
N VAL A 16 -11.55 -3.70 5.46
CA VAL A 16 -11.20 -4.95 6.16
C VAL A 16 -10.60 -4.63 7.53
N LEU A 17 -9.68 -3.66 7.60
CA LEU A 17 -9.05 -3.26 8.86
C LEU A 17 -10.06 -2.64 9.85
N ASP A 18 -10.93 -1.76 9.37
CA ASP A 18 -12.03 -1.12 10.13
C ASP A 18 -12.97 -2.19 10.70
N PHE A 19 -13.34 -3.18 9.88
CA PHE A 19 -14.13 -4.32 10.33
C PHE A 19 -13.43 -5.15 11.41
N LEU A 20 -12.15 -5.46 11.24
CA LEU A 20 -11.38 -6.21 12.25
C LEU A 20 -11.26 -5.44 13.57
N ARG A 21 -11.00 -4.12 13.50
CA ARG A 21 -10.99 -3.23 14.68
C ARG A 21 -12.34 -3.24 15.40
N SER A 22 -13.45 -3.20 14.66
CA SER A 22 -14.80 -3.25 15.23
C SER A 22 -15.10 -4.56 15.98
N ARG A 23 -14.42 -5.66 15.62
CA ARG A 23 -14.53 -6.96 16.29
C ARG A 23 -13.63 -7.07 17.53
N GLY A 24 -12.76 -6.09 17.77
CA GLY A 24 -11.80 -6.08 18.87
C GLY A 24 -10.38 -6.50 18.47
N ALA A 25 -10.04 -6.53 17.17
CA ALA A 25 -8.65 -6.71 16.77
C ALA A 25 -7.83 -5.48 17.14
N GLY A 26 -6.65 -5.69 17.72
CA GLY A 26 -5.78 -4.61 18.18
C GLY A 26 -4.39 -5.12 18.57
N ARG A 27 -3.49 -4.17 18.88
CA ARG A 27 -2.14 -4.44 19.39
C ARG A 27 -2.09 -4.86 20.85
N ASP A 28 -3.22 -4.81 21.56
CA ASP A 28 -3.25 -5.03 23.00
C ASP A 28 -2.80 -6.46 23.36
N PRO A 29 -1.90 -6.64 24.35
CA PRO A 29 -1.55 -7.96 24.89
C PRO A 29 -2.76 -8.83 25.27
N THR A 30 -3.90 -8.22 25.63
CA THR A 30 -5.15 -8.93 25.94
C THR A 30 -5.90 -9.45 24.70
N ARG A 31 -5.35 -9.29 23.48
CA ARG A 31 -5.96 -9.76 22.23
C ARG A 31 -6.29 -11.26 22.20
N VAL A 32 -5.63 -12.05 23.06
CA VAL A 32 -5.89 -13.49 23.26
C VAL A 32 -7.27 -13.77 23.86
N ILE A 33 -7.87 -12.80 24.54
CA ILE A 33 -9.18 -12.92 25.21
C ILE A 33 -10.34 -12.67 24.23
N VAL A 34 -10.07 -11.99 23.11
CA VAL A 34 -11.08 -11.64 22.12
C VAL A 34 -11.40 -12.85 21.25
N SER A 35 -12.69 -13.07 20.94
CA SER A 35 -13.17 -14.15 20.08
C SER A 35 -12.90 -13.88 18.59
N ILE A 36 -11.64 -13.65 18.25
CA ILE A 36 -11.13 -13.42 16.90
C ILE A 36 -10.22 -14.60 16.52
N ALA A 37 -10.36 -15.09 15.29
CA ALA A 37 -9.57 -16.22 14.84
C ALA A 37 -8.08 -15.83 14.68
N PRO A 38 -7.13 -16.75 14.91
CA PRO A 38 -5.71 -16.47 14.67
C PRO A 38 -5.41 -15.99 13.24
N SER A 39 -6.17 -16.45 12.25
CA SER A 39 -6.07 -15.97 10.86
C SER A 39 -6.49 -14.50 10.70
N GLU A 40 -7.52 -14.06 11.42
CA GLU A 40 -7.98 -12.66 11.41
C GLU A 40 -6.92 -11.74 12.05
N PHE A 41 -6.26 -12.18 13.13
CA PHE A 41 -5.14 -11.43 13.72
C PHE A 41 -3.95 -11.31 12.77
N LYS A 42 -3.61 -12.36 12.02
CA LYS A 42 -2.55 -12.27 10.99
C LYS A 42 -2.87 -11.23 9.92
N VAL A 43 -4.13 -11.17 9.48
CA VAL A 43 -4.57 -10.15 8.51
C VAL A 43 -4.52 -8.76 9.13
N TYR A 44 -4.97 -8.59 10.38
CA TYR A 44 -4.87 -7.33 11.12
C TYR A 44 -3.42 -6.86 11.20
N ASP A 45 -2.51 -7.70 11.71
CA ASP A 45 -1.10 -7.39 11.92
C ASP A 45 -0.43 -6.98 10.59
N TYR A 46 -0.80 -7.62 9.47
CA TYR A 46 -0.36 -7.23 8.13
C TYR A 46 -0.90 -5.86 7.71
N LEU A 47 -2.22 -5.66 7.75
CA LEU A 47 -2.88 -4.44 7.25
C LEU A 47 -2.47 -3.21 8.04
N GLU A 48 -2.18 -3.37 9.33
CA GLU A 48 -1.74 -2.29 10.20
C GLU A 48 -0.35 -1.74 9.83
N GLN A 49 0.46 -2.51 9.09
CA GLN A 49 1.75 -2.07 8.57
C GLN A 49 1.63 -1.42 7.18
N THR A 50 0.44 -1.38 6.60
CA THR A 50 0.20 -0.80 5.26
C THR A 50 -0.34 0.63 5.34
N ALA A 51 -0.50 1.29 4.19
CA ALA A 51 -1.13 2.61 4.10
C ALA A 51 -2.56 2.65 4.70
N ALA A 52 -3.24 1.52 4.78
CA ALA A 52 -4.61 1.43 5.31
C ALA A 52 -4.73 1.80 6.79
N CYS A 53 -3.65 1.71 7.58
CA CYS A 53 -3.70 1.88 9.04
C CYS A 53 -4.20 3.25 9.50
N ASN A 54 -3.86 4.30 8.74
CA ASN A 54 -4.12 5.70 9.06
C ASN A 54 -5.22 6.32 8.18
N GLN A 55 -5.76 5.57 7.21
CA GLN A 55 -6.82 6.04 6.33
C GLN A 55 -8.14 6.24 7.10
N THR A 56 -9.03 7.08 6.55
CA THR A 56 -10.39 7.25 7.05
C THR A 56 -11.40 7.10 5.92
N ARG A 57 -12.64 6.74 6.28
CA ARG A 57 -13.75 6.61 5.33
C ARG A 57 -14.01 7.91 4.55
N GLN A 58 -13.81 9.06 5.20
CA GLN A 58 -14.00 10.37 4.58
C GLN A 58 -12.96 10.62 3.49
N VAL A 59 -11.68 10.43 3.81
CA VAL A 59 -10.56 10.62 2.89
C VAL A 59 -10.67 9.67 1.68
N ILE A 60 -11.01 8.40 1.92
CA ILE A 60 -11.23 7.44 0.84
C ILE A 60 -12.39 7.88 -0.06
N GLY A 61 -13.50 8.34 0.54
CA GLY A 61 -14.64 8.85 -0.21
C GLY A 61 -14.29 10.06 -1.09
N GLU A 62 -13.47 10.97 -0.57
CA GLU A 62 -12.98 12.14 -1.31
C GLU A 62 -12.09 11.72 -2.49
N LEU A 63 -11.10 10.85 -2.24
CA LEU A 63 -10.22 10.34 -3.31
C LEU A 63 -11.02 9.60 -4.38
N MET A 64 -11.99 8.76 -3.99
CA MET A 64 -12.89 8.09 -4.94
C MET A 64 -13.71 9.07 -5.77
N GLY A 65 -14.10 10.21 -5.19
CA GLY A 65 -14.76 11.31 -5.91
C GLY A 65 -13.85 11.86 -7.00
N LYS A 66 -12.61 12.24 -6.64
CA LYS A 66 -11.60 12.76 -7.57
C LYS A 66 -11.26 11.75 -8.68
N CYS A 67 -11.06 10.48 -8.32
CA CYS A 67 -10.79 9.40 -9.29
C CYS A 67 -11.94 9.19 -10.30
N LYS A 68 -13.21 9.42 -9.90
CA LYS A 68 -14.36 9.31 -10.82
C LYS A 68 -14.46 10.49 -11.79
N SER A 69 -13.97 11.67 -11.40
CA SER A 69 -13.94 12.84 -12.29
C SER A 69 -12.79 12.79 -13.30
N ILE A 70 -11.73 12.03 -13.02
CA ILE A 70 -10.59 11.88 -13.92
C ILE A 70 -11.02 11.22 -15.22
N ARG A 71 -10.61 11.83 -16.33
CA ARG A 71 -10.75 11.30 -17.69
C ARG A 71 -9.37 11.14 -18.30
N LEU A 72 -8.98 9.89 -18.54
CA LEU A 72 -7.64 9.50 -18.95
C LEU A 72 -7.38 9.76 -20.46
N GLU A 73 -8.40 10.04 -21.28
CA GLU A 73 -8.22 10.36 -22.70
C GLU A 73 -9.44 11.09 -23.31
N LYS A 74 -9.25 11.69 -24.49
CA LYS A 74 -10.33 12.00 -25.43
C LYS A 74 -10.74 10.71 -26.15
N CYS A 75 -11.72 9.96 -25.65
CA CYS A 75 -12.22 8.81 -26.43
C CYS A 75 -12.89 9.29 -27.72
N LYS A 76 -12.63 8.61 -28.85
CA LYS A 76 -13.43 8.70 -30.09
C LYS A 76 -14.84 8.09 -29.98
N CYS A 77 -15.21 7.67 -28.78
CA CYS A 77 -16.51 7.10 -28.49
C CYS A 77 -17.58 8.16 -28.66
N ILE A 78 -18.68 7.79 -29.31
CA ILE A 78 -19.79 8.70 -29.64
C ILE A 78 -20.41 9.33 -28.37
N ILE A 79 -20.30 8.66 -27.22
CA ILE A 79 -20.89 9.10 -25.95
C ILE A 79 -19.80 9.20 -24.86
N LEU A 80 -19.14 10.35 -24.78
CA LEU A 80 -18.04 10.62 -23.84
C LEU A 80 -18.42 10.41 -22.37
N GLU A 81 -19.62 10.82 -21.95
CA GLU A 81 -20.05 10.74 -20.55
C GLU A 81 -20.25 9.32 -20.03
N LYS A 82 -20.58 8.38 -20.94
CA LYS A 82 -20.81 6.97 -20.63
C LYS A 82 -19.62 6.08 -20.99
N CYS A 83 -18.50 6.62 -21.50
CA CYS A 83 -17.39 5.75 -21.85
C CYS A 83 -16.62 5.26 -20.62
N GLU A 84 -16.60 3.94 -20.43
CA GLU A 84 -15.74 3.26 -19.45
C GLU A 84 -14.28 3.16 -19.89
N CYS A 85 -13.99 3.46 -21.15
CA CYS A 85 -12.66 3.38 -21.74
C CYS A 85 -11.67 4.44 -21.23
N ILE A 86 -12.18 5.54 -20.68
CA ILE A 86 -11.40 6.71 -20.24
C ILE A 86 -11.51 6.95 -18.73
N LYS A 87 -12.25 6.12 -18.01
CA LYS A 87 -12.42 6.25 -16.56
C LYS A 87 -11.60 5.18 -15.86
N LEU A 88 -11.11 5.51 -14.67
CA LEU A 88 -10.57 4.50 -13.78
C LEU A 88 -11.64 3.46 -13.45
N LYS A 89 -11.28 2.19 -13.60
CA LYS A 89 -12.19 1.11 -13.21
C LYS A 89 -12.14 0.89 -11.71
N LYS A 90 -13.18 0.24 -11.18
CA LYS A 90 -13.32 0.00 -9.73
C LYS A 90 -12.12 -0.74 -9.14
N ASP A 91 -11.59 -1.73 -9.86
CA ASP A 91 -10.40 -2.50 -9.48
C ASP A 91 -9.13 -1.62 -9.40
N GLU A 92 -8.95 -0.71 -10.36
CA GLU A 92 -7.81 0.22 -10.37
C GLU A 92 -7.91 1.21 -9.21
N MET A 93 -9.11 1.73 -8.93
CA MET A 93 -9.36 2.61 -7.79
C MET A 93 -9.05 1.92 -6.46
N VAL A 94 -9.50 0.67 -6.27
CA VAL A 94 -9.22 -0.11 -5.06
C VAL A 94 -7.71 -0.33 -4.89
N ASN A 95 -7.00 -0.65 -5.98
CA ASN A 95 -5.55 -0.83 -5.93
C ASN A 95 -4.81 0.48 -5.60
N ILE A 96 -5.23 1.61 -6.16
CA ILE A 96 -4.68 2.93 -5.82
C ILE A 96 -4.86 3.23 -4.32
N ILE A 97 -6.04 2.95 -3.76
CA ILE A 97 -6.32 3.16 -2.33
C ILE A 97 -5.45 2.26 -1.45
N ASN A 98 -5.28 1.00 -1.84
CA ASN A 98 -4.55 0.00 -1.06
C ASN A 98 -3.03 0.17 -1.11
N ILE A 99 -2.49 0.51 -2.29
CA ILE A 99 -1.05 0.62 -2.54
C ILE A 99 -0.54 2.03 -2.22
N ARG A 100 -1.38 3.06 -2.40
CA ARG A 100 -1.02 4.47 -2.26
C ARG A 100 0.21 4.83 -3.11
N PRO A 101 0.10 4.80 -4.45
CA PRO A 101 1.21 5.16 -5.32
C PRO A 101 1.64 6.61 -5.05
N SER A 102 2.93 6.79 -4.80
CA SER A 102 3.59 8.08 -4.50
C SER A 102 4.34 8.65 -5.69
N SER A 103 4.48 7.86 -6.76
CA SER A 103 5.13 8.26 -8.01
C SER A 103 4.40 7.67 -9.22
N LEU A 104 4.67 8.22 -10.40
CA LEU A 104 4.15 7.68 -11.67
C LEU A 104 4.63 6.24 -11.92
N VAL A 105 5.84 5.89 -11.46
CA VAL A 105 6.41 4.54 -11.61
C VAL A 105 5.61 3.52 -10.81
N GLU A 106 5.11 3.89 -9.62
CA GLU A 106 4.23 3.05 -8.81
C GLU A 106 2.81 2.98 -9.36
N LEU A 107 2.34 4.04 -10.02
CA LEU A 107 1.02 4.07 -10.65
C LEU A 107 0.97 3.24 -11.95
N TYR A 108 2.07 3.18 -12.70
CA TYR A 108 2.21 2.44 -13.95
C TYR A 108 1.65 1.01 -13.91
N PRO A 109 2.10 0.12 -12.99
CA PRO A 109 1.63 -1.27 -12.94
C PRO A 109 0.17 -1.40 -12.50
N ILE A 110 -0.42 -0.37 -11.89
CA ILE A 110 -1.81 -0.39 -11.43
C ILE A 110 -2.77 -0.16 -12.60
N LEU A 111 -2.37 0.66 -13.60
CA LEU A 111 -3.23 1.05 -14.71
C LEU A 111 -3.08 0.09 -15.90
N ARG A 112 -4.20 -0.43 -16.40
CA ARG A 112 -4.20 -1.38 -17.54
C ARG A 112 -3.65 -0.84 -18.85
N LYS A 113 -3.83 0.46 -19.09
CA LYS A 113 -3.53 1.10 -20.37
C LYS A 113 -2.62 2.31 -20.18
N TYR A 114 -1.67 2.22 -19.27
CA TYR A 114 -0.75 3.33 -19.00
C TYR A 114 -0.06 3.85 -20.27
N ASP A 115 0.34 2.95 -21.17
CA ASP A 115 1.00 3.33 -22.43
C ASP A 115 0.14 4.21 -23.34
N ALA A 116 -1.19 4.10 -23.25
CA ALA A 116 -2.10 4.96 -23.98
C ALA A 116 -2.16 6.39 -23.39
N TYR A 117 -1.61 6.59 -22.19
CA TYR A 117 -1.68 7.82 -21.41
C TYR A 117 -0.35 8.60 -21.37
N LEU A 118 0.73 8.05 -21.92
CA LEU A 118 2.07 8.68 -21.96
C LEU A 118 2.15 10.02 -22.73
N GLY A 119 1.07 10.43 -23.40
CA GLY A 119 0.95 11.71 -24.11
C GLY A 119 0.14 12.76 -23.33
N GLU A 120 -1.00 13.18 -23.91
CA GLU A 120 -1.88 14.25 -23.36
C GLU A 120 -2.41 13.99 -21.94
N ALA A 121 -2.28 12.77 -21.41
CA ALA A 121 -2.79 12.39 -20.09
C ALA A 121 -1.71 12.31 -19.00
N ALA A 122 -0.44 12.61 -19.32
CA ALA A 122 0.65 12.63 -18.36
C ALA A 122 0.36 13.60 -17.20
N GLU A 123 -0.07 14.83 -17.51
CA GLU A 123 -0.48 15.84 -16.52
C GLU A 123 -1.61 15.32 -15.61
N THR A 124 -2.59 14.62 -16.18
CA THR A 124 -3.69 14.01 -15.43
C THR A 124 -3.22 12.90 -14.48
N MET A 125 -2.20 12.12 -14.87
CA MET A 125 -1.62 11.09 -14.00
C MET A 125 -0.79 11.71 -12.88
N GLU A 126 -0.05 12.78 -13.18
CA GLU A 126 0.68 13.55 -12.16
C GLU A 126 -0.29 14.13 -11.13
N GLU A 127 -1.38 14.74 -11.59
CA GLU A 127 -2.45 15.25 -10.72
C GLU A 127 -3.08 14.12 -9.88
N LEU A 128 -3.25 12.92 -10.45
CA LEU A 128 -3.74 11.76 -9.70
C LEU A 128 -2.77 11.35 -8.59
N VAL A 129 -1.48 11.24 -8.89
CA VAL A 129 -0.47 10.90 -7.88
C VAL A 129 -0.42 11.98 -6.80
N GLU A 130 -0.46 13.25 -7.17
CA GLU A 130 -0.48 14.35 -6.22
C GLU A 130 -1.72 14.29 -5.31
N ASN A 131 -2.90 14.07 -5.88
CA ASN A 131 -4.14 13.88 -5.13
C ASN A 131 -4.05 12.69 -4.16
N VAL A 132 -3.41 11.60 -4.56
CA VAL A 132 -3.18 10.42 -3.71
C VAL A 132 -2.27 10.77 -2.53
N VAL A 133 -1.14 11.44 -2.79
CA VAL A 133 -0.16 11.81 -1.77
C VAL A 133 -0.74 12.82 -0.78
N GLN A 134 -1.50 13.81 -1.26
CA GLN A 134 -2.12 14.84 -0.43
C GLN A 134 -3.27 14.31 0.43
N LEU A 135 -4.10 13.43 -0.11
CA LEU A 135 -5.28 12.91 0.61
C LEU A 135 -4.93 11.73 1.51
N LEU A 136 -4.20 10.73 0.99
CA LEU A 136 -3.92 9.53 1.74
C LEU A 136 -2.71 9.73 2.65
N PRO A 137 -2.81 9.40 3.95
CA PRO A 137 -1.68 9.48 4.87
C PRO A 137 -0.60 8.46 4.48
N PRO A 138 0.69 8.78 4.72
CA PRO A 138 1.78 7.87 4.44
C PRO A 138 1.70 6.60 5.27
N SER A 139 2.20 5.51 4.69
CA SER A 139 2.33 4.24 5.41
C SER A 139 3.44 4.32 6.46
N PRO A 140 3.36 3.54 7.56
CA PRO A 140 4.42 3.45 8.55
C PRO A 140 5.78 3.06 7.93
N THR A 141 5.76 2.21 6.90
CA THR A 141 6.94 1.75 6.17
C THR A 141 7.56 2.85 5.31
N GLN A 142 6.75 3.73 4.71
CA GLN A 142 7.26 4.89 3.95
C GLN A 142 7.96 5.90 4.87
N MET A 143 7.44 6.15 6.08
CA MET A 143 8.06 7.06 7.06
C MET A 143 9.48 6.59 7.47
N GLN A 144 9.68 5.28 7.66
CA GLN A 144 10.99 4.72 8.04
C GLN A 144 12.04 4.80 6.91
N SER A 145 11.58 4.89 5.66
CA SER A 145 12.47 4.96 4.49
C SER A 145 13.04 6.38 4.29
N GLU A 146 12.26 7.40 4.67
CA GLU A 146 12.63 8.81 4.53
C GLU A 146 13.56 9.28 5.67
N GLU A 147 13.48 8.68 6.87
CA GLU A 147 14.36 8.98 8.01
C GLU A 147 15.74 8.30 7.94
N GLY A 148 15.97 7.39 6.99
CA GLY A 148 17.22 6.63 6.85
C GLY A 148 18.41 7.37 6.24
N THR A 149 18.31 8.67 5.98
CA THR A 149 19.39 9.49 5.39
C THR A 149 19.85 10.63 6.30
N ALA A 150 20.14 10.32 7.56
CA ALA A 150 20.96 11.20 8.38
C ALA A 150 21.84 10.37 9.34
N THR A 151 23.12 10.31 8.97
CA THR A 151 24.29 9.98 9.81
C THR A 151 24.34 8.61 10.49
N ASP A 152 25.13 7.71 9.90
CA ASP A 152 26.12 6.95 10.67
C ASP A 152 27.33 6.64 9.76
N GLU A 153 28.17 7.67 9.55
CA GLU A 153 29.58 7.44 9.23
C GLU A 153 30.25 6.94 10.50
N LYS A 154 30.40 5.62 10.61
CA LYS A 154 31.49 5.04 11.40
C LYS A 154 32.26 4.07 10.52
N GLU A 155 33.37 4.60 10.02
CA GLU A 155 34.49 3.84 9.48
C GLU A 155 34.80 2.64 10.37
N ALA A 156 34.80 1.45 9.78
CA ALA A 156 35.48 0.29 10.34
C ALA A 156 36.95 0.34 9.90
N PRO A 157 37.94 0.26 10.80
CA PRO A 157 39.30 -0.03 10.40
C PRO A 157 39.45 -1.53 10.21
N ASP A 158 39.85 -1.88 8.99
CA ASP A 158 40.35 -3.16 8.52
C ASP A 158 41.77 -3.37 9.07
N GLU A 159 42.01 -4.46 9.83
CA GLU A 159 43.35 -5.03 10.01
C GLU A 159 43.24 -6.57 10.09
N GLU A 160 43.52 -7.22 8.96
CA GLU A 160 44.02 -8.60 8.92
C GLU A 160 45.33 -8.74 9.72
N LYS A 161 45.40 -9.72 10.64
CA LYS A 161 46.63 -10.52 10.81
C LYS A 161 46.44 -11.86 11.53
N MET A 162 46.70 -12.91 10.75
CA MET A 162 47.48 -14.13 11.03
C MET A 162 47.24 -14.98 12.30
N GLU A 163 46.82 -16.23 12.01
CA GLU A 163 47.25 -17.52 12.57
C GLU A 163 48.09 -17.55 13.87
N ALA A 164 47.63 -18.32 14.85
CA ALA A 164 48.30 -19.55 15.30
C ALA A 164 47.49 -20.23 16.43
N ALA A 165 47.20 -21.51 16.26
CA ALA A 165 46.75 -22.39 17.34
C ALA A 165 47.90 -22.68 18.33
N PRO A 166 47.62 -22.96 19.61
CA PRO A 166 48.54 -23.73 20.42
C PRO A 166 47.97 -25.10 20.76
N GLU A 167 48.74 -26.11 20.36
CA GLU A 167 48.81 -27.42 21.01
C GLU A 167 49.02 -27.24 22.51
N VAL A 168 48.33 -28.02 23.34
CA VAL A 168 48.68 -28.20 24.75
C VAL A 168 48.76 -29.69 25.00
N ASP A 169 49.99 -30.19 25.03
CA ASP A 169 50.33 -31.49 25.60
C ASP A 169 51.66 -31.33 26.35
N THR A 170 51.62 -31.26 27.68
CA THR A 170 52.63 -31.91 28.54
C THR A 170 52.25 -31.90 30.03
N LYS A 171 52.10 -33.13 30.54
CA LYS A 171 52.39 -33.63 31.89
C LYS A 171 53.13 -32.69 32.86
N VAL A 172 52.62 -32.65 34.09
CA VAL A 172 53.33 -33.04 35.34
C VAL A 172 52.36 -33.81 36.23
#